data_AF-A0A9X8HCW3-F1
#
_entry.id   AF-A0A9X8HCW3-F1
#
_cell.length_a   1.000
_cell.length_b   1.000
_cell.length_c   1.000
_cell.angle_alpha   90.00
_cell.angle_beta   90.00
_cell.angle_gamma   90.00
#
_symmetry.space_group_name_H-M   'P 1'
#
loop_
_entity.id
_entity.type
_entity.pdbx_description
1 polymer ?
#
loop_
_entity_poly.entity_id
_entity_poly.type
_entity_poly.pdbx_seq_one_letter_code
_entity_poly.pdbx_strand_id
1 'polypeptide(L)'
;AVALHALTEPRFNGYAPAIPDAQVLAILQRNASTEQQRVRDERVENSATFESDLKRSQMKQAVRKLLDKAATMDVKLIPLDETLHRIQLTLESTTDVKALDATLAMAMLQDLNAMKLTMETLKETGLGRSVNKLRKHPSDQVAAASQALVAKWKKEMLGQ
;
A
#
# COMPACT_ATOMS: atom_id res chain seq x y z
N ALA A 1 25.70 -102.08 -16.13
CA ALA A 1 24.52 -101.63 -15.36
C ALA A 1 25.00 -101.19 -13.98
N VAL A 2 24.41 -100.14 -13.40
CA VAL A 2 24.71 -99.57 -12.07
C VAL A 2 25.94 -98.65 -12.00
N ALA A 3 25.94 -97.55 -12.78
CA ALA A 3 26.72 -96.35 -12.43
C ALA A 3 26.04 -95.03 -12.88
N LEU A 4 24.74 -95.09 -13.20
CA LEU A 4 23.94 -93.92 -13.63
C LEU A 4 22.94 -93.46 -12.57
N HIS A 5 23.07 -93.92 -11.32
CA HIS A 5 22.13 -93.54 -10.24
C HIS A 5 22.64 -92.40 -9.34
N ALA A 6 23.80 -91.81 -9.65
CA ALA A 6 24.37 -90.73 -8.84
C ALA A 6 23.99 -89.31 -9.31
N LEU A 7 23.05 -89.17 -10.25
CA LEU A 7 22.66 -87.86 -10.82
C LEU A 7 21.22 -87.44 -10.51
N THR A 8 20.54 -88.06 -9.56
CA THR A 8 19.10 -87.82 -9.32
C THR A 8 18.73 -87.42 -7.91
N GLU A 9 19.61 -86.72 -7.21
CA GLU A 9 19.18 -85.95 -6.03
C GLU A 9 19.44 -84.46 -6.28
N PRO A 10 18.38 -83.64 -6.47
CA PRO A 10 18.52 -82.21 -6.52
C PRO A 10 18.97 -81.72 -5.14
N ARG A 11 20.28 -81.49 -4.98
CA ARG A 11 20.81 -80.73 -3.86
C ARG A 11 20.37 -79.29 -4.04
N PHE A 12 19.41 -78.86 -3.23
CA PHE A 12 18.94 -77.47 -3.17
C PHE A 12 20.06 -76.59 -2.56
N ASN A 13 21.09 -76.30 -3.35
CA ASN A 13 22.12 -75.32 -3.01
C ASN A 13 21.61 -73.93 -3.39
N GLY A 14 20.60 -73.47 -2.67
CA GLY A 14 20.09 -72.11 -2.79
C GLY A 14 19.72 -71.62 -1.41
N TYR A 15 20.28 -70.49 -1.01
CA TYR A 15 19.70 -69.67 0.04
C TYR A 15 18.24 -69.42 -0.34
N ALA A 16 17.29 -70.12 0.28
CA ALA A 16 15.91 -69.66 0.25
C ALA A 16 15.94 -68.31 0.98
N PRO A 17 15.54 -67.19 0.34
CA PRO A 17 15.46 -65.93 1.06
C PRO A 17 14.53 -66.18 2.25
N ALA A 18 15.05 -66.02 3.46
CA ALA A 18 14.25 -66.17 4.67
C ALA A 18 13.00 -65.32 4.49
N ILE A 19 11.83 -65.95 4.46
CA ILE A 19 10.56 -65.21 4.45
C ILE A 19 10.67 -64.28 5.66
N PRO A 20 10.66 -62.94 5.45
CA PRO A 20 10.91 -62.02 6.54
C PRO A 20 9.88 -62.29 7.62
N ASP A 21 10.33 -62.36 8.88
CA ASP A 21 9.42 -62.50 10.03
C ASP A 21 8.33 -61.42 9.95
N ALA A 22 7.10 -61.74 10.36
CA ALA A 22 5.94 -60.85 10.25
C ALA A 22 6.22 -59.47 10.89
N GLN A 23 7.06 -59.45 11.92
CA GLN A 23 7.53 -58.22 12.56
C GLN A 23 8.41 -57.36 11.64
N VAL A 24 9.31 -57.99 10.87
CA VAL A 24 10.19 -57.29 9.92
C VAL A 24 9.39 -56.69 8.77
N LEU A 25 8.39 -57.43 8.26
CA LEU A 25 7.45 -56.92 7.26
C LEU A 25 6.66 -55.70 7.78
N ALA A 26 6.17 -55.75 9.01
CA ALA A 26 5.44 -54.64 9.63
C ALA A 26 6.32 -53.38 9.79
N ILE A 27 7.60 -53.56 10.18
CA ILE A 27 8.57 -52.46 10.30
C ILE A 27 8.86 -51.86 8.91
N LEU A 28 9.11 -52.68 7.90
CA LEU A 28 9.37 -52.22 6.54
C LEU A 28 8.17 -51.46 5.96
N GLN A 29 6.95 -51.97 6.17
CA GLN A 29 5.73 -51.30 5.72
C GLN A 29 5.55 -49.95 6.42
N ARG A 30 5.76 -49.89 7.73
CA ARG A 30 5.71 -48.63 8.50
C ARG A 30 6.76 -47.63 8.01
N ASN A 31 7.99 -48.07 7.75
CA ASN A 31 9.05 -47.22 7.23
C ASN A 31 8.70 -46.69 5.84
N ALA A 32 8.21 -47.55 4.95
CA ALA A 32 7.75 -47.15 3.62
C ALA A 32 6.62 -46.11 3.68
N SER A 33 5.63 -46.30 4.57
CA SER A 33 4.57 -45.30 4.78
C SER A 33 5.10 -43.99 5.34
N THR A 34 6.07 -44.05 6.26
CA THR A 34 6.69 -42.85 6.86
C THR A 34 7.47 -42.06 5.81
N GLU A 35 8.25 -42.74 4.96
CA GLU A 35 9.01 -42.08 3.88
C GLU A 35 8.08 -41.48 2.82
N GLN A 36 7.00 -42.17 2.45
CA GLN A 36 5.98 -41.60 1.55
C GLN A 36 5.33 -40.34 2.13
N GLN A 37 5.09 -40.33 3.44
CA GLN A 37 4.53 -39.16 4.12
C GLN A 37 5.55 -38.01 4.14
N ARG A 38 6.82 -38.26 4.46
CA ARG A 38 7.89 -37.24 4.40
C ARG A 38 8.01 -36.62 3.01
N VAL A 39 8.05 -37.44 1.96
CA VAL A 39 8.13 -36.96 0.57
C VAL A 39 6.90 -36.13 0.20
N ARG A 40 5.72 -36.50 0.68
CA ARG A 40 4.49 -35.74 0.45
C ARG A 40 4.55 -34.38 1.16
N ASP A 41 4.96 -34.35 2.42
CA ASP A 41 5.03 -33.13 3.22
C ASP A 41 6.08 -32.16 2.65
N GLU A 42 7.25 -32.65 2.26
CA GLU A 42 8.30 -31.86 1.60
C GLU A 42 7.82 -31.27 0.26
N ARG A 43 7.04 -32.03 -0.51
CA ARG A 43 6.43 -31.53 -1.75
C ARG A 43 5.41 -30.42 -1.50
N VAL A 44 4.63 -30.52 -0.42
CA VAL A 44 3.67 -29.49 -0.02
C VAL A 44 4.39 -28.23 0.44
N GLU A 45 5.44 -28.35 1.26
CA GLU A 45 6.25 -27.21 1.69
C GLU A 45 6.91 -26.51 0.51
N ASN A 46 7.52 -27.25 -0.41
CA ASN A 46 8.12 -26.68 -1.63
C ASN A 46 7.10 -25.99 -2.53
N SER A 47 5.85 -26.48 -2.57
CA SER A 47 4.76 -25.80 -3.28
C SER A 47 4.36 -24.49 -2.60
N ALA A 48 4.29 -24.48 -1.26
CA ALA A 48 3.91 -23.31 -0.48
C ALA A 48 4.98 -22.20 -0.53
N THR A 49 6.27 -22.57 -0.53
CA THR A 49 7.37 -21.61 -0.71
C THR A 49 7.33 -20.97 -2.10
N PHE A 50 7.15 -21.76 -3.16
CA PHE A 50 7.02 -21.26 -4.52
C PHE A 50 5.84 -20.29 -4.68
N GLU A 51 4.67 -20.63 -4.12
CA GLU A 51 3.49 -19.76 -4.17
C GLU A 51 3.74 -18.43 -3.42
N SER A 52 4.44 -18.49 -2.30
CA SER A 52 4.80 -17.31 -1.50
C SER A 52 5.76 -16.38 -2.26
N ASP A 53 6.77 -16.94 -2.92
CA ASP A 53 7.72 -16.17 -3.73
C ASP A 53 7.04 -15.54 -4.96
N LEU A 54 6.12 -16.26 -5.60
CA LEU A 54 5.32 -15.73 -6.70
C LEU A 54 4.48 -14.52 -6.26
N LYS A 55 3.77 -14.62 -5.13
CA LYS A 55 3.00 -13.50 -4.55
C LYS A 55 3.90 -12.32 -4.22
N ARG A 56 5.07 -12.56 -3.61
CA ARG A 56 6.06 -11.51 -3.28
C ARG A 56 6.56 -10.80 -4.54
N SER A 57 6.84 -11.56 -5.59
CA SER A 57 7.28 -11.05 -6.89
C SER A 57 6.20 -10.19 -7.56
N GLN A 58 4.95 -10.68 -7.59
CA GLN A 58 3.81 -9.93 -8.12
C GLN A 58 3.59 -8.62 -7.37
N MET A 59 3.68 -8.64 -6.03
CA MET A 59 3.55 -7.43 -5.22
C MET A 59 4.68 -6.43 -5.51
N LYS A 60 5.93 -6.90 -5.64
CA LYS A 60 7.06 -6.06 -6.03
C LYS A 60 6.85 -5.41 -7.41
N GLN A 61 6.30 -6.17 -8.36
CA GLN A 61 5.97 -5.65 -9.69
C GLN A 61 4.84 -4.61 -9.64
N ALA A 62 3.79 -4.84 -8.85
CA ALA A 62 2.69 -3.90 -8.66
C ALA A 62 3.17 -2.59 -8.04
N VAL A 63 4.01 -2.66 -7.00
CA VAL A 63 4.63 -1.47 -6.38
C VAL A 63 5.46 -0.71 -7.42
N ARG A 64 6.32 -1.39 -8.20
CA ARG A 64 7.08 -0.75 -9.28
C ARG A 64 6.19 -0.02 -10.29
N LYS A 65 5.11 -0.65 -10.74
CA LYS A 65 4.15 -0.02 -11.66
C LYS A 65 3.51 1.23 -11.07
N LEU A 66 3.18 1.22 -9.78
CA LEU A 66 2.64 2.39 -9.08
C LEU A 66 3.69 3.51 -8.97
N LEU A 67 4.95 3.18 -8.71
CA LEU A 67 6.03 4.17 -8.66
C LEU A 67 6.27 4.80 -10.04
N ASP A 68 6.34 4.02 -11.12
CA ASP A 68 6.48 4.55 -12.48
C ASP A 68 5.26 5.39 -12.88
N LYS A 69 4.05 4.97 -12.45
CA LYS A 69 2.83 5.75 -12.66
C LYS A 69 2.88 7.07 -11.89
N ALA A 70 3.37 7.08 -10.65
CA ALA A 70 3.53 8.30 -9.87
C ALA A 70 4.62 9.21 -10.46
N ALA A 71 5.72 8.66 -10.98
CA ALA A 71 6.79 9.43 -11.61
C ALA A 71 6.36 10.08 -12.94
N THR A 72 5.40 9.49 -13.64
CA THR A 72 4.82 10.04 -14.88
C THR A 72 3.60 10.92 -14.64
N MET A 73 3.02 10.87 -13.43
CA MET A 73 2.02 11.84 -13.00
C MET A 73 2.74 13.12 -12.65
N ASP A 74 2.86 13.99 -13.65
CA ASP A 74 3.15 15.41 -13.47
C ASP A 74 1.96 16.02 -12.72
N VAL A 75 1.94 15.83 -11.39
CA VAL A 75 1.10 16.64 -10.50
C VAL A 75 1.65 18.03 -10.72
N LYS A 76 0.92 18.83 -11.50
CA LYS A 76 1.15 20.26 -11.61
C LYS A 76 0.93 20.82 -10.20
N LEU A 77 1.94 20.73 -9.35
CA LEU A 77 2.07 21.55 -8.17
C LEU A 77 2.16 22.95 -8.73
N ILE A 78 1.00 23.58 -8.92
CA ILE A 78 0.96 25.02 -9.13
C ILE A 78 1.79 25.55 -7.95
N PRO A 79 2.90 26.27 -8.22
CA PRO A 79 3.74 26.77 -7.15
C PRO A 79 2.82 27.45 -6.15
N LEU A 80 2.89 27.01 -4.90
CA LEU A 80 2.00 27.48 -3.83
C LEU A 80 1.92 29.02 -3.82
N ASP A 81 3.03 29.65 -4.19
CA ASP A 81 3.22 31.07 -4.39
C ASP A 81 2.34 31.67 -5.52
N GLU A 82 2.20 31.04 -6.69
CA GLU A 82 1.44 31.60 -7.82
C GLU A 82 -0.07 31.70 -7.55
N THR A 83 -0.65 30.67 -6.92
CA THR A 83 -2.07 30.72 -6.52
C THR A 83 -2.30 31.77 -5.43
N LEU A 84 -1.36 31.86 -4.49
CA LEU A 84 -1.43 32.80 -3.39
C LEU A 84 -1.25 34.24 -3.89
N HIS A 85 -0.34 34.47 -4.84
CA HIS A 85 -0.12 35.76 -5.50
C HIS A 85 -1.34 36.18 -6.30
N ARG A 86 -1.98 35.25 -7.03
CA ARG A 86 -3.25 35.52 -7.73
C ARG A 86 -4.35 35.93 -6.76
N ILE A 87 -4.46 35.22 -5.63
CA ILE A 87 -5.46 35.52 -4.60
C ILE A 87 -5.20 36.89 -3.97
N GLN A 88 -3.95 37.19 -3.64
CA GLN A 88 -3.53 38.49 -3.11
C GLN A 88 -3.84 39.62 -4.10
N LEU A 89 -3.44 39.48 -5.37
CA LEU A 89 -3.64 40.49 -6.41
C LEU A 89 -5.13 40.76 -6.65
N THR A 90 -5.96 39.71 -6.65
CA THR A 90 -7.41 39.83 -6.79
C THR A 90 -8.04 40.54 -5.59
N LEU A 91 -7.61 40.21 -4.36
CA LEU A 91 -8.10 40.84 -3.14
C LEU A 91 -7.63 42.29 -2.95
N GLU A 92 -6.45 42.63 -3.48
CA GLU A 92 -5.90 43.99 -3.44
C GLU A 92 -6.54 44.90 -4.50
N SER A 93 -6.78 44.33 -5.69
CA SER A 93 -7.48 45.01 -6.79
C SER A 93 -8.97 45.22 -6.50
N THR A 94 -9.59 44.35 -5.69
CA THR A 94 -11.00 44.45 -5.29
C THR A 94 -11.13 45.21 -3.98
N THR A 95 -11.02 46.54 -4.06
CA THR A 95 -11.17 47.46 -2.91
C THR A 95 -12.55 47.40 -2.25
N ASP A 96 -13.58 47.00 -3.00
CA ASP A 96 -14.95 46.84 -2.51
C ASP A 96 -15.37 45.37 -2.41
N VAL A 97 -15.51 44.90 -1.17
CA VAL A 97 -15.98 43.53 -0.82
C VAL A 97 -17.38 43.21 -1.38
N LYS A 98 -18.11 44.21 -1.88
CA LYS A 98 -19.44 44.04 -2.49
C LYS A 98 -19.39 43.81 -4.01
N ALA A 99 -18.29 44.15 -4.66
CA ALA A 99 -18.09 43.98 -6.10
C ALA A 99 -17.46 42.62 -6.45
N LEU A 100 -16.96 41.89 -5.45
CA LEU A 100 -16.41 40.55 -5.65
C LEU A 100 -17.54 39.54 -5.86
N ASP A 101 -17.44 38.73 -6.91
CA ASP A 101 -18.41 37.65 -7.12
C ASP A 101 -18.32 36.63 -5.97
N ALA A 102 -19.49 36.26 -5.43
CA ALA A 102 -19.60 35.35 -4.30
C ALA A 102 -18.99 33.97 -4.63
N THR A 103 -19.13 33.53 -5.87
CA THR A 103 -18.58 32.24 -6.35
C THR A 103 -17.06 32.25 -6.35
N LEU A 104 -16.47 33.34 -6.87
CA LEU A 104 -15.01 33.52 -6.90
C LEU A 104 -14.44 33.64 -5.48
N ALA A 105 -15.09 34.42 -4.61
CA ALA A 105 -14.69 34.55 -3.21
C ALA A 105 -14.72 33.21 -2.46
N MET A 106 -15.73 32.37 -2.71
CA MET A 106 -15.81 31.03 -2.11
C MET A 106 -14.71 30.10 -2.61
N ALA A 107 -14.41 30.11 -3.92
CA ALA A 107 -13.32 29.32 -4.48
C ALA A 107 -11.97 29.71 -3.85
N MET A 108 -11.70 31.01 -3.73
CA MET A 108 -10.48 31.52 -3.10
C MET A 108 -10.39 31.15 -1.62
N LEU A 109 -11.50 31.22 -0.87
CA LEU A 109 -11.52 30.80 0.54
C LEU A 109 -11.32 29.29 0.71
N GLN A 110 -11.85 28.47 -0.20
CA GLN A 110 -11.60 27.03 -0.21
C GLN A 110 -10.14 26.71 -0.53
N ASP A 111 -9.57 27.35 -1.55
CA ASP A 111 -8.15 27.22 -1.89
C ASP A 111 -7.28 27.58 -0.67
N LEU A 112 -7.55 28.71 -0.01
CA LEU A 112 -6.84 29.13 1.20
C LEU A 112 -7.02 28.18 2.40
N ASN A 113 -8.17 27.50 2.50
CA ASN A 113 -8.43 26.53 3.57
C ASN A 113 -7.76 25.17 3.32
N ALA A 114 -7.61 24.79 2.04
CA ALA A 114 -6.86 23.60 1.62
C ALA A 114 -5.35 23.80 1.79
N MET A 115 -4.87 25.04 1.73
CA MET A 115 -3.47 25.40 1.95
C MET A 115 -3.10 25.43 3.45
N LYS A 116 -1.95 24.84 3.78
CA LYS A 116 -1.29 25.02 5.09
C LYS A 116 -0.45 26.30 5.07
N LEU A 117 -1.06 27.42 5.39
CA LEU A 117 -0.38 28.71 5.50
C LEU A 117 0.32 28.82 6.86
N THR A 118 1.53 29.39 6.88
CA THR A 118 2.30 29.68 8.11
C THR A 118 2.11 31.15 8.54
N MET A 119 2.39 31.49 9.80
CA MET A 119 2.19 32.86 10.32
C MET A 119 3.01 33.90 9.56
N GLU A 120 4.18 33.50 9.04
CA GLU A 120 5.03 34.33 8.21
C GLU A 120 4.34 34.65 6.87
N THR A 121 3.84 33.61 6.17
CA THR A 121 3.14 33.81 4.89
C THR A 121 1.90 34.70 5.02
N LEU A 122 1.12 34.58 6.10
CA LEU A 122 -0.05 35.45 6.34
C LEU A 122 0.32 36.91 6.62
N LYS A 123 1.49 37.15 7.25
CA LYS A 123 1.99 38.50 7.53
C LYS A 123 2.60 39.14 6.30
N GLU A 124 3.40 38.42 5.53
CA GLU A 124 4.06 38.90 4.32
C GLU A 124 3.06 39.26 3.22
N THR A 125 2.01 38.44 3.06
CA THR A 125 1.02 38.59 1.99
C THR A 125 -0.13 39.54 2.35
N GLY A 126 -0.25 39.90 3.64
CA GLY A 126 -1.34 40.74 4.14
C GLY A 126 -2.74 40.11 4.02
N LEU A 127 -2.84 38.83 3.65
CA LEU A 127 -4.11 38.13 3.41
C LEU A 127 -5.03 38.11 4.63
N GLY A 128 -4.46 38.10 5.84
CA GLY A 128 -5.24 38.18 7.08
C GLY A 128 -6.13 39.42 7.17
N ARG A 129 -5.69 40.56 6.61
CA ARG A 129 -6.50 41.79 6.57
C ARG A 129 -7.58 41.70 5.51
N SER A 130 -7.24 41.20 4.32
CA SER A 130 -8.16 41.06 3.19
C SER A 130 -9.28 40.06 3.49
N VAL A 131 -8.96 38.89 4.04
CA VAL A 131 -9.97 37.90 4.47
C VAL A 131 -10.83 38.45 5.62
N ASN A 132 -10.27 39.26 6.52
CA ASN A 132 -11.07 39.90 7.56
C ASN A 132 -12.05 40.95 6.98
N LYS A 133 -11.74 41.59 5.84
CA LYS A 133 -12.70 42.42 5.10
C LYS A 133 -13.81 41.58 4.46
N LEU A 134 -13.51 40.38 3.96
CA LEU A 134 -14.49 39.42 3.38
C LEU A 134 -15.60 39.01 4.36
N ARG A 135 -15.40 39.19 5.66
CA ARG A 135 -16.44 38.96 6.68
C ARG A 135 -17.63 39.90 6.56
N LYS A 136 -17.51 41.01 5.83
CA LYS A 136 -18.58 41.98 5.57
C LYS A 136 -19.20 41.82 4.18
N HIS A 137 -18.91 40.73 3.48
CA HIS A 137 -19.45 40.44 2.16
C HIS A 137 -20.98 40.27 2.23
N PRO A 138 -21.76 40.71 1.21
CA PRO A 138 -23.23 40.61 1.22
C PRO A 138 -23.77 39.17 1.16
N SER A 139 -22.92 38.20 0.83
CA SER A 139 -23.25 36.77 0.87
C SER A 139 -22.87 36.18 2.23
N ASP A 140 -23.86 35.67 2.95
CA ASP A 140 -23.69 35.04 4.27
C ASP A 140 -22.74 33.83 4.22
N GLN A 141 -22.72 33.08 3.10
CA GLN A 141 -21.82 31.94 2.94
C GLN A 141 -20.34 32.36 2.93
N VAL A 142 -20.03 33.44 2.21
CA VAL A 142 -18.67 34.01 2.13
C VAL A 142 -18.26 34.60 3.50
N ALA A 143 -19.19 35.27 4.17
CA ALA A 143 -18.96 35.84 5.49
C ALA A 143 -18.70 34.75 6.54
N ALA A 144 -19.47 33.66 6.55
CA ALA A 144 -19.28 32.53 7.44
C ALA A 144 -17.97 31.77 7.15
N ALA A 145 -17.66 31.51 5.89
CA ALA A 145 -16.43 30.83 5.49
C ALA A 145 -15.17 31.63 5.87
N SER A 146 -15.17 32.95 5.64
CA SER A 146 -14.07 33.82 6.05
C SER A 146 -13.90 33.89 7.57
N GLN A 147 -15.00 33.90 8.34
CA GLN A 147 -14.95 33.81 9.80
C GLN A 147 -14.33 32.51 10.29
N ALA A 148 -14.77 31.37 9.73
CA ALA A 148 -14.24 30.06 10.08
C ALA A 148 -12.75 29.95 9.76
N LEU A 149 -12.31 30.47 8.62
CA LEU A 149 -10.91 30.45 8.20
C LEU A 149 -10.02 31.30 9.13
N VAL A 150 -10.46 32.51 9.50
CA VAL A 150 -9.75 33.35 10.47
C VAL A 150 -9.70 32.70 11.85
N ALA A 151 -10.78 32.07 12.30
CA ALA A 151 -10.81 31.36 13.57
C ALA A 151 -9.87 30.15 13.57
N LYS A 152 -9.83 29.38 12.47
CA LYS A 152 -8.90 28.27 12.27
C LYS A 152 -7.45 28.75 12.32
N TRP A 153 -7.09 29.80 11.58
CA TRP A 153 -5.75 30.38 11.63
C TRP A 153 -5.39 30.90 13.02
N LYS A 154 -6.33 31.54 13.73
CA LYS A 154 -6.10 31.92 15.13
C LYS A 154 -5.83 30.70 16.01
N LYS A 155 -6.61 29.62 15.87
CA LYS A 155 -6.42 28.41 16.67
C LYS A 155 -5.09 27.71 16.35
N GLU A 156 -4.79 27.50 15.07
CA GLU A 156 -3.57 26.82 14.62
C GLU A 156 -2.30 27.59 14.96
N MET A 157 -2.38 28.92 15.08
CA MET A 157 -1.20 29.76 15.22
C MET A 157 -1.04 30.43 16.60
N LEU A 158 -2.13 30.67 17.33
CA LEU A 158 -2.08 31.19 18.70
C LEU A 158 -2.12 30.08 19.75
N GLY A 159 -2.40 28.82 19.37
CA GLY A 159 -2.24 27.66 20.23
C GLY A 159 -2.88 27.78 21.61
N GLN A 160 -4.20 28.00 21.66
CA GLN A 160 -5.02 27.73 22.86
C GLN A 160 -5.99 26.58 22.60
#